data_AF-A6K4I4-F1
#
_entry.id   AF-A6K4I4-F1
#
_cell.length_a   1.000
_cell.length_b   1.000
_cell.length_c   1.000
_cell.angle_alpha   90.00
_cell.angle_beta   90.00
_cell.angle_gamma   90.00
#
_symmetry.space_group_name_H-M   'P 1'
#
loop_
_entity.id
_entity.type
_entity.pdbx_description
1 polymer ?
#
loop_
_entity_poly.entity_id
_entity_poly.type
_entity_poly.pdbx_seq_one_letter_code
_entity_poly.pdbx_strand_id
1 'polypeptide(L)'
;MAAAASESLSSGGPGAVRLPRSPPLKVLAEQLRQHAEGGPGAWRLSRAAVGRTPLELAAVWMQGTVLAAEGGQARLRDPSGTFSVRGLERVPRGRPCLFPDALRSS
;
A
#
# COMPACT_ATOMS: atom_id res chain seq x y z
N MET A 1 -20.86 -17.05 31.46
CA MET A 1 -20.19 -17.98 30.51
C MET A 1 -19.35 -17.13 29.57
N ALA A 2 -18.04 -17.07 29.78
CA ALA A 2 -17.12 -16.28 28.97
C ALA A 2 -16.58 -17.16 27.83
N ALA A 3 -16.72 -16.69 26.59
CA ALA A 3 -16.19 -17.36 25.41
C ALA A 3 -14.68 -17.08 25.31
N ALA A 4 -13.88 -18.16 25.30
CA ALA A 4 -12.45 -18.10 25.13
C ALA A 4 -12.11 -17.59 23.71
N ALA A 5 -11.40 -16.46 23.63
CA ALA A 5 -10.82 -16.01 22.39
C ALA A 5 -9.69 -16.97 22.01
N SER A 6 -9.86 -17.67 20.89
CA SER A 6 -8.81 -18.48 20.27
C SER A 6 -7.73 -17.53 19.74
N GLU A 7 -6.72 -17.25 20.55
CA GLU A 7 -5.55 -16.52 20.13
C GLU A 7 -4.71 -17.41 19.22
N SER A 8 -4.95 -17.28 17.92
CA SER A 8 -4.07 -17.87 16.90
C SER A 8 -2.71 -17.19 16.99
N LEU A 9 -1.78 -17.84 17.70
CA LEU A 9 -0.37 -17.52 17.75
C LEU A 9 0.20 -17.61 16.33
N SER A 10 0.24 -16.48 15.63
CA SER A 10 1.02 -16.38 14.39
C SER A 10 2.49 -16.40 14.78
N SER A 11 3.15 -17.53 14.56
CA SER A 11 4.60 -17.68 14.69
C SER A 11 5.27 -16.82 13.61
N GLY A 12 5.43 -15.55 13.91
CA GLY A 12 6.18 -14.62 13.09
C GLY A 12 7.47 -14.28 13.79
N GLY A 13 8.61 -14.75 13.28
CA GLY A 13 9.91 -14.24 13.72
C GLY A 13 9.99 -12.71 13.54
N PRO A 14 11.04 -12.05 14.07
CA PRO A 14 11.16 -10.58 14.08
C PRO A 14 11.08 -9.88 12.69
N GLY A 15 11.02 -10.65 11.58
CA GLY A 15 10.77 -10.15 10.23
C GLY A 15 9.33 -10.27 9.71
N ALA A 16 8.42 -10.95 10.41
CA ALA A 16 7.08 -11.25 9.91
C ALA A 16 6.23 -10.00 9.73
N VAL A 17 5.72 -9.79 8.51
CA VAL A 17 4.85 -8.68 8.16
C VAL A 17 3.42 -9.08 8.51
N ARG A 18 2.74 -8.34 9.39
CA ARG A 18 1.30 -8.57 9.63
C ARG A 18 0.55 -8.23 8.36
N LEU A 19 -0.12 -9.24 7.79
CA LEU A 19 -0.90 -9.06 6.58
C LEU A 19 -2.16 -8.23 6.88
N PRO A 20 -2.53 -7.31 5.99
CA PRO A 20 -3.78 -6.58 6.09
C PRO A 20 -4.97 -7.53 5.95
N ARG A 21 -6.05 -7.24 6.70
CA ARG A 21 -7.27 -8.07 6.69
C ARG A 21 -8.19 -7.80 5.51
N SER A 22 -8.10 -6.62 4.91
CA SER A 22 -8.87 -6.24 3.71
C SER A 22 -8.06 -6.50 2.44
N PRO A 23 -8.72 -6.87 1.33
CA PRO A 23 -8.05 -7.08 0.06
C PRO A 23 -7.43 -5.76 -0.46
N PRO A 24 -6.34 -5.83 -1.24
CA PRO A 24 -5.72 -4.64 -1.81
C PRO A 24 -6.65 -3.99 -2.84
N LEU A 25 -7.11 -2.78 -2.54
CA LEU A 25 -7.97 -2.02 -3.45
C LEU A 25 -7.13 -1.31 -4.52
N LYS A 26 -7.52 -1.44 -5.79
CA LYS A 26 -6.89 -0.66 -6.87
C LYS A 26 -7.24 0.83 -6.75
N VAL A 27 -6.22 1.67 -6.64
CA VAL A 27 -6.37 3.12 -6.50
C VAL A 27 -5.26 3.89 -7.24
N LEU A 28 -5.55 5.16 -7.52
CA LEU A 28 -4.60 6.17 -8.00
C LEU A 28 -4.16 7.09 -6.86
N ALA A 29 -3.00 7.72 -7.00
CA ALA A 29 -2.42 8.63 -6.01
C ALA A 29 -3.34 9.80 -5.66
N GLU A 30 -4.03 10.36 -6.65
CA GLU A 30 -4.99 11.44 -6.44
C GLU A 30 -6.19 11.01 -5.60
N GLN A 31 -6.69 9.79 -5.78
CA GLN A 31 -7.83 9.28 -5.00
C GLN A 31 -7.48 9.22 -3.51
N LEU A 32 -6.26 8.78 -3.17
CA LEU A 32 -5.80 8.81 -1.79
C LEU A 32 -5.61 10.24 -1.28
N ARG A 33 -5.02 11.12 -2.08
CA ARG A 33 -4.79 12.53 -1.69
C ARG A 33 -6.06 13.32 -1.43
N GLN A 34 -7.11 13.09 -2.22
CA GLN A 34 -8.33 13.90 -2.20
C GLN A 34 -9.47 13.27 -1.39
N HIS A 35 -9.50 11.94 -1.30
CA HIS A 35 -10.66 11.23 -0.75
C HIS A 35 -10.31 10.26 0.39
N ALA A 36 -9.04 10.14 0.79
CA ALA A 36 -8.72 9.38 1.99
C ALA A 36 -9.10 10.18 3.24
N GLU A 37 -9.85 9.56 4.11
CA GLU A 37 -10.30 10.08 5.39
C GLU A 37 -9.78 9.19 6.53
N GLY A 38 -9.66 9.77 7.73
CA GLY A 38 -9.20 9.04 8.92
C GLY A 38 -7.69 9.05 9.11
N GLY A 39 -7.15 7.94 9.59
CA GLY A 39 -5.75 7.85 10.00
C GLY A 39 -5.27 6.41 10.23
N PRO A 40 -4.07 6.22 10.79
CA PRO A 40 -3.48 4.91 11.02
C PRO A 40 -4.45 3.93 11.69
N GLY A 41 -4.71 2.79 11.05
CA GLY A 41 -5.62 1.75 11.53
C GLY A 41 -7.10 1.92 11.18
N ALA A 42 -7.52 3.06 10.64
CA ALA A 42 -8.92 3.36 10.31
C ALA A 42 -9.07 4.21 9.05
N TRP A 43 -8.20 4.03 8.05
CA TRP A 43 -8.29 4.74 6.78
C TRP A 43 -9.54 4.32 6.00
N ARG A 44 -10.20 5.29 5.38
CA ARG A 44 -11.37 5.07 4.52
C ARG A 44 -11.27 5.90 3.24
N LEU A 45 -11.80 5.38 2.14
CA LEU A 45 -11.96 6.13 0.90
C LEU A 45 -13.38 6.67 0.81
N SER A 46 -13.51 7.99 0.74
CA SER A 46 -14.76 8.68 0.48
C SER A 46 -15.30 8.31 -0.91
N ARG A 47 -16.60 8.01 -0.99
CA ARG A 47 -17.31 7.74 -2.24
C ARG A 47 -18.65 8.47 -2.31
N ALA A 48 -18.80 9.52 -1.51
CA ALA A 48 -20.03 10.30 -1.43
C ALA A 48 -20.41 10.94 -2.77
N ALA A 49 -19.41 11.39 -3.55
CA ALA A 49 -19.61 11.97 -4.89
C ALA A 49 -20.31 11.01 -5.88
N VAL A 50 -20.24 9.70 -5.65
CA VAL A 50 -20.92 8.67 -6.46
C VAL A 50 -22.06 7.99 -5.68
N GLY A 51 -22.52 8.58 -4.59
CA GLY A 51 -23.65 8.11 -3.78
C GLY A 51 -23.38 6.77 -3.05
N ARG A 52 -22.12 6.42 -2.79
CA ARG A 52 -21.75 5.16 -2.13
C ARG A 52 -21.18 5.39 -0.75
N THR A 53 -21.35 4.38 0.11
CA THR A 53 -20.74 4.36 1.45
C THR A 53 -19.21 4.40 1.37
N PRO A 54 -18.51 4.95 2.37
CA PRO A 54 -17.06 4.90 2.45
C PRO A 54 -16.52 3.47 2.40
N LEU A 55 -15.33 3.28 1.83
CA LEU A 55 -14.69 1.97 1.74
C LEU A 55 -13.50 1.91 2.69
N GLU A 56 -13.47 0.95 3.61
CA GLU A 56 -12.32 0.79 4.51
C GLU A 56 -11.06 0.35 3.75
N LEU A 57 -9.93 0.97 4.08
CA LEU A 57 -8.64 0.76 3.45
C LEU A 57 -7.61 0.30 4.49
N ALA A 58 -7.00 -0.86 4.25
CA ALA A 58 -5.78 -1.28 4.95
C ALA A 58 -4.64 -1.61 3.98
N ALA A 59 -4.99 -1.98 2.75
CA ALA A 59 -4.07 -2.30 1.67
C ALA A 59 -4.54 -1.69 0.36
N VAL A 60 -3.60 -1.35 -0.50
CA VAL A 60 -3.87 -0.80 -1.83
C VAL A 60 -3.04 -1.51 -2.89
N TRP A 61 -3.61 -1.59 -4.08
CA TRP A 61 -2.90 -1.90 -5.30
C TRP A 61 -2.69 -0.60 -6.05
N MET A 62 -1.43 -0.20 -6.21
CA MET A 62 -1.03 0.96 -6.99
C MET A 62 0.03 0.56 -8.01
N GLN A 63 0.08 1.27 -9.13
CA GLN A 63 1.06 1.06 -10.18
C GLN A 63 1.60 2.40 -10.64
N GLY A 64 2.88 2.45 -10.99
CA GLY A 64 3.50 3.67 -11.50
C GLY A 64 4.91 3.43 -11.99
N THR A 65 5.43 4.43 -12.69
CA THR A 65 6.81 4.49 -13.15
C THR A 65 7.71 4.88 -11.97
N VAL A 66 8.83 4.17 -11.80
CA VAL A 66 9.83 4.51 -10.78
C VAL A 66 10.57 5.78 -11.20
N LEU A 67 10.55 6.79 -10.34
CA LEU A 67 11.28 8.04 -10.54
C LEU A 67 12.63 8.04 -9.81
N ALA A 68 12.67 7.45 -8.62
CA ALA A 68 13.86 7.33 -7.80
C ALA A 68 13.73 6.11 -6.88
N ALA A 69 14.86 5.46 -6.57
CA ALA A 69 14.91 4.37 -5.60
C ALA A 69 16.25 4.40 -4.85
N GLU A 70 16.18 4.38 -3.52
CA GLU A 70 17.36 4.41 -2.64
C GLU A 70 16.99 3.84 -1.27
N GLY A 71 17.91 3.06 -0.66
CA GLY A 71 17.81 2.68 0.75
C GLY A 71 16.49 2.01 1.15
N GLY A 72 15.96 1.10 0.33
CA GLY A 72 14.68 0.41 0.62
C GLY A 72 13.43 1.27 0.38
N GLN A 73 13.58 2.43 -0.25
CA GLN A 73 12.50 3.35 -0.59
C GLN A 73 12.45 3.62 -2.09
N ALA A 74 11.27 3.90 -2.61
CA ALA A 74 11.09 4.35 -3.98
C ALA A 74 10.02 5.43 -4.08
N ARG A 75 10.21 6.36 -5.01
CA ARG A 75 9.20 7.30 -5.46
C ARG A 75 8.68 6.86 -6.80
N LEU A 76 7.37 6.69 -6.91
CA LEU A 76 6.68 6.28 -8.12
C LEU A 76 5.73 7.40 -8.60
N ARG A 77 5.41 7.37 -9.89
CA ARG A 77 4.42 8.25 -10.51
C ARG A 77 3.39 7.44 -11.29
N ASP A 78 2.12 7.68 -11.00
CA ASP A 78 1.01 7.27 -11.84
C ASP A 78 0.47 8.49 -12.63
N PRO A 79 -0.52 8.33 -13.53
CA PRO A 79 -1.07 9.45 -14.30
C PRO A 79 -1.66 10.60 -13.44
N SER A 80 -2.02 10.32 -12.18
CA SER A 80 -2.70 11.24 -11.26
C SER A 80 -1.76 11.93 -10.26
N GLY A 81 -0.52 11.44 -10.12
CA GLY A 81 0.47 12.05 -9.23
C GLY A 81 1.58 11.11 -8.79
N THR A 82 2.31 11.56 -7.76
CA THR A 82 3.44 10.79 -7.18
C THR A 82 3.07 10.20 -5.83
N PHE A 83 3.66 9.05 -5.51
CA PHE A 83 3.54 8.39 -4.22
C PHE A 83 4.88 7.75 -3.82
N SER A 84 5.06 7.50 -2.53
CA SER A 84 6.30 6.91 -1.98
C SER A 84 6.00 5.55 -1.37
N VAL A 85 6.93 4.62 -1.56
CA VAL A 85 6.90 3.27 -0.98
C VAL A 85 8.16 3.09 -0.14
N ARG A 86 8.02 2.51 1.05
CA ARG A 86 9.11 2.21 1.98
C ARG A 86 9.05 0.73 2.38
N GLY A 87 10.15 0.19 2.89
CA GLY A 87 10.22 -1.19 3.33
C GLY A 87 10.44 -2.17 2.18
N LEU A 88 10.96 -1.71 1.04
CA LEU A 88 11.19 -2.53 -0.16
C LEU A 88 12.26 -3.60 0.08
N GLU A 89 13.12 -3.44 1.07
CA GLU A 89 14.10 -4.45 1.49
C GLU A 89 13.45 -5.72 2.09
N ARG A 90 12.16 -5.64 2.47
CA ARG A 90 11.40 -6.72 3.10
C ARG A 90 10.47 -7.47 2.13
N VAL A 91 10.41 -7.07 0.86
CA VAL A 91 9.51 -7.69 -0.14
C VAL A 91 10.19 -8.86 -0.86
N PRO A 92 9.43 -9.81 -1.43
CA PRO A 92 9.99 -10.89 -2.23
C PRO A 92 10.89 -10.39 -3.37
N ARG A 93 12.04 -11.04 -3.57
CA ARG A 93 13.01 -10.68 -4.61
C ARG A 93 12.68 -11.40 -5.92
N GLY A 94 11.91 -10.72 -6.77
CA GLY A 94 11.65 -11.14 -8.15
C GLY A 94 12.66 -10.56 -9.15
N ARG A 95 12.26 -10.44 -10.42
CA ARG A 95 13.03 -9.70 -11.43
C ARG A 95 13.25 -8.26 -10.93
N PRO A 96 14.50 -7.75 -10.91
CA PRO A 96 14.77 -6.39 -10.50
C PRO A 96 13.94 -5.38 -11.30
N CYS A 97 13.21 -4.51 -10.60
CA CYS A 97 12.30 -3.54 -11.21
C CYS A 97 12.40 -2.12 -10.62
N LEU A 98 13.24 -1.91 -9.61
CA LEU A 98 13.47 -0.62 -8.96
C LEU A 98 14.55 0.19 -9.69
N PHE A 99 14.36 0.39 -11.00
CA PHE A 99 15.21 1.25 -11.80
C PHE A 99 14.40 2.48 -12.21
N PRO A 100 14.91 3.70 -11.97
CA PRO A 100 14.38 4.91 -12.60
C PRO A 100 14.20 4.68 -14.10
N ASP A 101 13.07 5.12 -14.67
CA ASP A 101 12.81 4.93 -16.11
C ASP A 101 13.88 5.57 -16.99
N ALA A 102 14.49 6.67 -16.50
CA ALA A 102 15.63 7.32 -17.14
C ALA A 102 16.88 6.41 -17.26
N LEU A 103 16.95 5.29 -16.54
CA LEU A 103 18.04 4.32 -16.58
C LEU A 103 17.68 3.03 -17.35
N ARG A 104 16.48 2.92 -17.93
CA ARG A 104 16.05 1.75 -18.72
C ARG A 104 16.36 1.87 -20.21
N SER A 105 16.82 3.02 -20.68
CA SER A 105 17.05 3.36 -22.09
C SER A 105 18.53 3.40 -22.49
N SER A 106 19.42 2.80 -21.72
CA SER A 106 20.87 2.67 -22.03
C SER A 106 21.25 1.25 -22.40
#